data_AF-A0A6L2PZG7-F1
#
_entry.id   AF-A0A6L2PZG7-F1
#
_cell.length_a   1.000
_cell.length_b   1.000
_cell.length_c   1.000
_cell.angle_alpha   90.00
_cell.angle_beta   90.00
_cell.angle_gamma   90.00
#
_symmetry.space_group_name_H-M   'P 1'
#
loop_
_entity.id
_entity.type
_entity.pdbx_description
1 polymer ?
#
loop_
_entity_poly.entity_id
_entity_poly.type
_entity_poly.pdbx_seq_one_letter_code
_entity_poly.pdbx_strand_id
1 'polypeptide(L)'
;MCKSFKAGFEEYAWDTSLLAPMDAGCLAFVIQTVDVRLMVKTTARLAHSPQSTYRANRRYLYLPSKQIPDDLFETLTRELYQTREMDFTPDVVIAKLVNEHQDTSQTNGAAVWLTESLNTGRTVKIELITHRFNGHTPSEPVALDVWIPKHGFVYQTDLYPDKVTNLMGKTLSLTAIFYPPLSVVLQDKDPPVYDGLEFRVMYSCAQQNNFTWRVVYAPDDWWGAIWENGSGFGLSGHVCMDKADVGFGAIYLWENEHRFTDYR
;
A
#
# COMPACT_ATOMS: atom_id res chain seq x y z
N MET A 1 9.65 -6.58 41.19
CA MET A 1 8.71 -7.60 40.65
C MET A 1 8.38 -7.20 39.21
N CYS A 2 8.41 -8.17 38.29
CA CYS A 2 8.15 -8.11 36.84
C CYS A 2 8.93 -7.08 36.00
N LYS A 3 10.09 -7.49 35.49
CA LYS A 3 10.60 -6.99 34.20
C LYS A 3 9.64 -7.49 33.12
N SER A 4 8.77 -6.62 32.63
CA SER A 4 8.05 -6.87 31.38
C SER A 4 9.10 -6.93 30.28
N PHE A 5 9.32 -8.12 29.69
CA PHE A 5 9.89 -8.19 28.35
C PHE A 5 8.87 -7.54 27.42
N LYS A 6 8.97 -6.22 27.21
CA LYS A 6 8.30 -5.58 26.08
C LYS A 6 9.02 -6.10 24.85
N ALA A 7 8.37 -6.97 24.08
CA ALA A 7 8.83 -7.20 22.71
C ALA A 7 8.85 -5.83 22.03
N GLY A 8 10.01 -5.41 21.52
CA GLY A 8 10.12 -4.16 20.78
C GLY A 8 9.37 -4.24 19.46
N PHE A 9 9.32 -3.12 18.73
CA PHE A 9 8.93 -3.15 17.33
C PHE A 9 9.80 -4.17 16.57
N GLU A 10 9.23 -4.87 15.61
CA GLU A 10 9.98 -5.86 14.85
C GLU A 10 11.09 -5.16 14.04
N GLU A 11 12.32 -5.62 14.18
CA GLU A 11 13.51 -5.01 13.56
C GLU A 11 14.33 -6.05 12.79
N TYR A 12 14.77 -5.67 11.59
CA TYR A 12 15.67 -6.45 10.75
C TYR A 12 16.97 -5.69 10.49
N ALA A 13 18.06 -6.43 10.28
CA ALA A 13 19.38 -5.82 10.06
C ALA A 13 19.44 -4.87 8.84
N TRP A 14 18.56 -5.06 7.85
CA TRP A 14 18.48 -4.22 6.65
C TRP A 14 17.50 -3.04 6.78
N ASP A 15 16.78 -2.91 7.89
CA ASP A 15 15.79 -1.86 8.07
C ASP A 15 16.42 -0.48 8.00
N THR A 16 17.58 -0.29 8.63
CA THR A 16 18.32 0.98 8.62
C THR A 16 18.67 1.43 7.21
N SER A 17 18.98 0.48 6.31
CA SER A 17 19.32 0.78 4.91
C SER A 17 18.12 1.23 4.08
N LEU A 18 16.92 0.73 4.39
CA LEU A 18 15.68 1.14 3.73
C LEU A 18 15.09 2.41 4.35
N LEU A 19 15.20 2.57 5.67
CA LEU A 19 14.66 3.70 6.39
C LEU A 19 15.42 4.99 6.09
N ALA A 20 16.75 4.92 5.97
CA ALA A 20 17.58 6.09 5.67
C ALA A 20 17.12 6.89 4.42
N PRO A 21 16.92 6.29 3.23
CA PRO A 21 16.39 7.02 2.08
C PRO A 21 14.92 7.43 2.25
N MET A 22 14.10 6.65 2.98
CA MET A 22 12.71 7.04 3.27
C MET A 22 12.67 8.35 4.08
N ASP A 23 13.49 8.46 5.11
CA ASP A 23 13.58 9.62 5.99
C ASP A 23 14.36 10.79 5.35
N ALA A 24 15.19 10.52 4.34
CA ALA A 24 15.79 11.56 3.50
C ALA A 24 14.78 12.23 2.54
N GLY A 25 13.51 11.81 2.56
CA GLY A 25 12.45 12.39 1.72
C GLY A 25 12.36 11.81 0.31
N CYS A 26 12.96 10.64 0.05
CA CYS A 26 12.78 9.97 -1.25
C CYS A 26 11.31 9.57 -1.44
N LEU A 27 10.72 10.00 -2.56
CA LEU A 27 9.32 9.77 -2.90
C LEU A 27 9.08 8.58 -3.85
N ALA A 28 10.15 8.01 -4.42
CA ALA A 28 10.06 6.93 -5.39
C ALA A 28 11.17 5.89 -5.19
N PHE A 29 10.79 4.62 -5.28
CA PHE A 29 11.68 3.48 -5.06
C PHE A 29 11.52 2.46 -6.18
N VAL A 30 12.65 2.01 -6.74
CA VAL A 30 12.72 0.83 -7.59
C VAL A 30 13.38 -0.26 -6.78
N ILE A 31 12.64 -1.34 -6.49
CA ILE A 31 13.08 -2.39 -5.58
C ILE A 31 13.14 -3.71 -6.32
N GLN A 32 14.35 -4.23 -6.50
CA GLN A 32 14.54 -5.58 -6.99
C GLN A 32 14.45 -6.58 -5.83
N THR A 33 13.55 -7.57 -5.92
CA THR A 33 13.33 -8.53 -4.83
C THR A 33 13.05 -9.95 -5.35
N VAL A 34 13.31 -10.96 -4.51
CA VAL A 34 12.87 -12.34 -4.73
C VAL A 34 11.42 -12.56 -4.27
N ASP A 35 10.98 -11.78 -3.29
CA ASP A 35 9.67 -11.86 -2.66
C ASP A 35 9.08 -10.45 -2.56
N VAL A 36 8.11 -10.17 -3.42
CA VAL A 36 7.42 -8.87 -3.47
C VAL A 36 6.57 -8.68 -2.22
N ARG A 37 5.94 -9.74 -1.72
CA ARG A 37 5.05 -9.67 -0.56
C ARG A 37 5.82 -9.34 0.71
N LEU A 38 6.97 -9.98 0.92
CA LEU A 38 7.87 -9.64 2.03
C LEU A 38 8.30 -8.18 1.97
N MET A 39 8.66 -7.70 0.78
CA MET A 39 9.14 -6.33 0.62
C MET A 39 8.04 -5.29 0.81
N VAL A 40 6.84 -5.51 0.29
CA VAL A 40 5.66 -4.65 0.54
C VAL A 40 5.36 -4.55 2.03
N LYS A 41 5.35 -5.70 2.73
CA LYS A 41 5.18 -5.73 4.18
C LYS A 41 6.28 -5.00 4.91
N THR A 42 7.52 -5.14 4.46
CA THR A 42 8.68 -4.44 5.03
C THR A 42 8.53 -2.93 4.88
N THR A 43 8.24 -2.43 3.68
CA THR A 43 8.08 -0.98 3.44
C THR A 43 6.89 -0.40 4.20
N ALA A 44 5.77 -1.12 4.26
CA ALA A 44 4.60 -0.71 5.04
C ALA A 44 4.88 -0.69 6.55
N ARG A 45 5.55 -1.73 7.08
CA ARG A 45 5.98 -1.78 8.48
C ARG A 45 6.93 -0.63 8.82
N LEU A 46 7.91 -0.35 7.96
CA LEU A 46 8.85 0.75 8.17
C LEU A 46 8.18 2.13 8.11
N ALA A 47 7.16 2.32 7.26
CA ALA A 47 6.38 3.56 7.26
C ALA A 47 5.64 3.78 8.59
N HIS A 48 5.14 2.71 9.22
CA HIS A 48 4.44 2.75 10.51
C HIS A 48 5.37 2.62 11.74
N SER A 49 6.68 2.54 11.52
CA SER A 49 7.65 2.37 12.59
C SER A 49 7.86 3.68 13.35
N PRO A 50 8.12 3.60 14.68
CA PRO A 50 8.49 4.75 15.50
C PRO A 50 9.82 5.41 15.14
N GLN A 51 10.64 4.73 14.34
CA GLN A 51 11.88 5.24 13.82
C GLN A 51 11.67 6.08 12.55
N SER A 52 10.54 5.95 11.84
CA SER A 52 10.28 6.77 10.65
C SER A 52 9.92 8.19 11.02
N THR A 53 10.69 9.14 10.48
CA THR A 53 10.50 10.57 10.70
C THR A 53 9.77 11.26 9.55
N TYR A 54 9.65 10.58 8.40
CA TYR A 54 8.96 11.12 7.23
C TYR A 54 7.96 10.12 6.64
N ARG A 55 6.65 10.41 6.79
CA ARG A 55 5.56 9.61 6.25
C ARG A 55 4.84 10.33 5.11
N ALA A 56 5.32 10.08 3.91
CA ALA A 56 4.67 10.50 2.69
C ALA A 56 4.16 9.28 1.91
N ASN A 57 3.10 9.48 1.13
CA ASN A 57 2.73 8.53 0.10
C ASN A 57 3.88 8.43 -0.92
N ARG A 58 4.26 7.20 -1.27
CA ARG A 58 5.46 6.89 -2.04
C ARG A 58 5.14 5.97 -3.20
N ARG A 59 5.89 6.16 -4.27
CA ARG A 59 5.80 5.37 -5.51
C ARG A 59 6.76 4.19 -5.43
N TYR A 60 6.23 2.99 -5.55
CA TYR A 60 7.03 1.75 -5.52
C TYR A 60 6.92 1.00 -6.85
N LEU A 61 8.06 0.68 -7.45
CA LEU A 61 8.18 -0.27 -8.55
C LEU A 61 8.94 -1.51 -8.08
N TYR A 62 8.24 -2.64 -7.97
CA TYR A 62 8.83 -3.92 -7.60
C TYR A 62 9.25 -4.70 -8.85
N LEU A 63 10.55 -4.98 -8.95
CA LEU A 63 11.15 -5.78 -10.01
C LEU A 63 11.47 -7.19 -9.49
N PRO A 64 10.93 -8.25 -10.11
CA PRO A 64 11.29 -9.60 -9.70
C PRO A 64 12.73 -9.89 -10.13
N SER A 65 13.52 -10.46 -9.22
CA SER A 65 14.91 -10.86 -9.48
C SER A 65 15.02 -12.11 -10.37
N LYS A 66 13.92 -12.86 -10.54
CA LYS A 66 13.81 -14.07 -11.36
C LYS A 66 12.49 -14.08 -12.11
N GLN A 67 12.44 -14.78 -13.24
CA GLN A 67 11.18 -15.01 -13.93
C GLN A 67 10.27 -15.87 -13.05
N ILE A 68 9.02 -15.43 -12.89
CA ILE A 68 7.97 -16.15 -12.18
C ILE A 68 7.03 -16.72 -13.26
N PRO A 69 6.67 -18.02 -13.20
CA PRO A 69 5.65 -18.58 -14.09
C PRO A 69 4.35 -17.79 -14.04
N ASP A 70 3.67 -17.64 -15.16
CA ASP A 70 2.51 -16.77 -15.30
C ASP A 70 1.37 -17.10 -14.32
N ASP A 71 1.05 -18.38 -14.16
CA ASP A 71 0.03 -18.87 -13.23
C ASP A 71 0.35 -18.56 -11.76
N LEU A 72 1.63 -18.70 -11.40
CA LEU A 72 2.12 -18.36 -10.07
C LEU A 72 2.12 -16.84 -9.86
N PHE A 73 2.52 -16.07 -10.87
CA PHE A 73 2.54 -14.61 -10.81
C PHE A 73 1.13 -14.04 -10.56
N GLU A 74 0.12 -14.49 -11.31
CA GLU A 74 -1.26 -14.06 -11.13
C GLU A 74 -1.78 -14.38 -9.73
N THR A 75 -1.47 -15.58 -9.22
CA THR A 75 -1.88 -16.00 -7.88
C THR A 75 -1.22 -15.15 -6.80
N LEU A 76 0.10 -14.95 -6.86
CA LEU A 76 0.86 -14.14 -5.91
C LEU A 76 0.39 -12.68 -5.92
N THR A 77 0.12 -12.12 -7.09
CA THR A 77 -0.32 -10.73 -7.26
C THR A 77 -1.72 -10.53 -6.68
N ARG A 78 -2.65 -11.45 -6.95
CA ARG A 78 -4.00 -11.41 -6.38
C ARG A 78 -3.98 -11.52 -4.85
N GLU A 79 -3.18 -12.43 -4.30
CA GLU A 79 -3.03 -12.57 -2.85
C GLU A 79 -2.38 -11.35 -2.20
N LEU A 80 -1.38 -10.76 -2.87
CA LEU A 80 -0.71 -9.55 -2.40
C LEU A 80 -1.68 -8.37 -2.36
N TYR A 81 -2.45 -8.14 -3.43
CA TYR A 81 -3.41 -7.03 -3.48
C TYR A 81 -4.50 -7.11 -2.43
N GLN A 82 -4.78 -8.30 -1.89
CA GLN A 82 -5.73 -8.52 -0.80
C GLN A 82 -5.12 -8.33 0.60
N THR A 83 -3.83 -8.00 0.73
CA THR A 83 -3.25 -7.73 2.04
C THR A 83 -3.57 -6.31 2.50
N ARG A 84 -3.66 -6.13 3.83
CA ARG A 84 -3.95 -4.82 4.46
C ARG A 84 -2.99 -3.71 4.02
N GLU A 85 -1.74 -4.06 3.71
CA GLU A 85 -0.73 -3.08 3.30
C GLU A 85 -1.13 -2.36 1.99
N MET A 86 -1.95 -3.02 1.17
CA MET A 86 -2.45 -2.49 -0.10
C MET A 86 -3.63 -1.53 0.06
N ASP A 87 -4.24 -1.48 1.26
CA ASP A 87 -5.36 -0.58 1.57
C ASP A 87 -4.93 0.88 1.70
N PHE A 88 -3.65 1.12 2.02
CA PHE A 88 -3.04 2.45 2.20
C PHE A 88 -1.82 2.72 1.28
N THR A 89 -1.50 1.82 0.35
CA THR A 89 -0.42 2.02 -0.64
C THR A 89 -0.97 2.15 -2.07
N PRO A 90 -1.52 3.31 -2.47
CA PRO A 90 -2.15 3.47 -3.79
C PRO A 90 -1.14 3.37 -4.95
N ASP A 91 0.11 3.77 -4.71
CA ASP A 91 1.15 3.96 -5.73
C ASP A 91 2.14 2.79 -5.80
N VAL A 92 1.62 1.59 -6.09
CA VAL A 92 2.41 0.36 -6.23
C VAL A 92 2.33 -0.18 -7.65
N VAL A 93 3.48 -0.49 -8.24
CA VAL A 93 3.62 -1.15 -9.54
C VAL A 93 4.47 -2.40 -9.37
N ILE A 94 4.00 -3.51 -9.93
CA ILE A 94 4.69 -4.79 -9.93
C ILE A 94 5.02 -5.15 -11.38
N ALA A 95 6.28 -5.47 -11.63
CA ALA A 95 6.75 -5.92 -12.93
C ALA A 95 6.64 -7.44 -13.06
N LYS A 96 6.19 -7.91 -14.21
CA LYS A 96 6.24 -9.30 -14.64
C LYS A 96 7.25 -9.43 -15.78
N LEU A 97 8.23 -10.31 -15.62
CA LEU A 97 9.23 -10.60 -16.67
C LEU A 97 8.68 -11.66 -17.62
N VAL A 98 8.51 -11.31 -18.89
CA VAL A 98 8.03 -12.20 -19.94
C VAL A 98 9.16 -12.47 -20.94
N ASN A 99 9.48 -13.73 -21.16
CA ASN A 99 10.44 -14.17 -22.17
C ASN A 99 9.70 -14.75 -23.37
N GLU A 100 9.80 -14.11 -24.53
CA GLU A 100 9.34 -14.73 -25.77
C GLU A 100 10.41 -15.70 -26.29
N HIS A 101 10.07 -16.98 -26.34
CA HIS A 101 10.78 -17.92 -27.19
C HIS A 101 10.20 -17.80 -28.60
N GLN A 102 11.03 -17.36 -29.56
CA GLN A 102 10.70 -17.56 -30.97
C GLN A 102 10.77 -19.06 -31.26
N ASP A 103 9.63 -19.74 -31.21
CA ASP A 103 9.50 -21.05 -31.84
C ASP A 103 9.67 -20.84 -33.35
N THR A 104 10.89 -21.06 -33.82
CA THR A 104 11.18 -21.20 -35.24
C THR A 104 10.58 -22.54 -35.68
N SER A 105 9.31 -22.53 -36.07
CA SER A 105 8.73 -23.62 -36.84
C SER A 105 9.48 -23.68 -38.17
N GLN A 106 10.47 -24.55 -38.25
CA GLN A 106 11.21 -24.84 -39.47
C GLN A 106 10.23 -25.38 -40.53
N THR A 107 10.05 -24.64 -41.62
CA THR A 107 9.75 -25.25 -42.92
C THR A 107 11.01 -25.18 -43.78
N ASN A 108 11.48 -26.38 -44.13
CA ASN A 108 12.72 -26.74 -44.80
C ASN A 108 13.12 -25.88 -46.02
N GLY A 109 14.43 -25.65 -46.16
CA GLY A 109 15.07 -25.61 -47.47
C GLY A 109 16.24 -24.63 -47.63
N ALA A 110 17.45 -25.19 -47.66
CA ALA A 110 18.70 -24.68 -48.23
C ALA A 110 19.72 -24.09 -47.24
N ALA A 111 20.84 -24.81 -47.13
CA ALA A 111 22.04 -24.45 -46.39
C ALA A 111 22.77 -23.29 -47.07
N VAL A 112 23.00 -22.22 -46.32
CA VAL A 112 24.04 -21.23 -46.59
C VAL A 112 24.86 -21.08 -45.32
N TRP A 113 26.14 -21.46 -45.39
CA TRP A 113 27.09 -21.29 -44.31
C TRP A 113 27.55 -19.84 -44.27
N LEU A 114 27.05 -19.08 -43.28
CA LEU A 114 27.68 -17.84 -42.83
C LEU A 114 27.85 -17.92 -41.32
N THR A 115 29.10 -18.05 -40.92
CA THR A 115 29.59 -17.79 -39.56
C THR A 115 29.34 -16.34 -39.20
N GLU A 116 28.40 -16.07 -38.29
CA GLU A 116 28.43 -14.92 -37.38
C GLU A 116 27.29 -15.01 -36.35
N SER A 117 27.67 -14.92 -35.06
CA SER A 117 26.80 -14.50 -33.94
C SER A 117 25.56 -15.38 -33.62
N LEU A 118 25.75 -16.34 -32.72
CA LEU A 118 24.70 -16.84 -31.82
C LEU A 118 24.24 -15.69 -30.89
N ASN A 119 23.40 -14.80 -31.41
CA ASN A 119 22.59 -13.92 -30.59
C ASN A 119 21.14 -14.36 -30.80
N THR A 120 20.80 -15.53 -30.26
CA THR A 120 19.41 -15.98 -30.14
C THR A 120 18.62 -14.88 -29.44
N GLY A 121 17.83 -14.14 -30.23
CA GLY A 121 17.14 -12.91 -29.88
C GLY A 121 16.07 -13.12 -28.82
N ARG A 122 16.49 -13.30 -27.57
CA ARG A 122 15.60 -13.32 -26.42
C ARG A 122 15.05 -11.92 -26.24
N THR A 123 13.84 -11.70 -26.77
CA THR A 123 13.13 -10.45 -26.57
C THR A 123 12.45 -10.55 -25.21
N VAL A 124 13.09 -9.96 -24.21
CA VAL A 124 12.53 -9.80 -22.87
C VAL A 124 11.51 -8.67 -22.93
N LYS A 125 10.31 -8.89 -22.40
CA LYS A 125 9.29 -7.86 -22.21
C LYS A 125 8.98 -7.75 -20.73
N ILE A 126 8.62 -6.56 -20.27
CA ILE A 126 8.22 -6.33 -18.88
C ILE A 126 6.80 -5.81 -18.88
N GLU A 127 5.87 -6.59 -18.34
CA GLU A 127 4.51 -6.13 -18.12
C GLU A 127 4.43 -5.43 -16.77
N LEU A 128 3.74 -4.29 -16.70
CA LEU A 128 3.63 -3.46 -15.51
C LEU A 128 2.18 -3.45 -15.06
N ILE A 129 1.98 -3.87 -13.81
CA ILE A 129 0.65 -4.13 -13.25
C ILE A 129 0.55 -3.39 -11.93
N THR A 130 -0.62 -2.82 -11.66
CA THR A 130 -0.98 -2.20 -10.39
C THR A 130 -2.30 -2.78 -9.89
N HIS A 131 -2.77 -2.36 -8.73
CA HIS A 131 -4.13 -2.65 -8.28
C HIS A 131 -5.05 -1.46 -8.43
N ARG A 132 -6.34 -1.75 -8.59
CA ARG A 132 -7.42 -0.83 -8.33
C ARG A 132 -7.42 -0.52 -6.83
N PHE A 133 -7.26 0.76 -6.49
CA PHE A 133 -7.27 1.22 -5.11
C PHE A 133 -8.62 1.84 -4.70
N ASN A 134 -9.36 2.37 -5.67
CA ASN A 134 -10.63 3.07 -5.49
C ASN A 134 -11.83 2.21 -5.92
N GLY A 135 -13.04 2.67 -5.61
CA GLY A 135 -14.26 1.96 -5.95
C GLY A 135 -14.63 0.84 -4.98
N HIS A 136 -15.61 0.03 -5.39
CA HIS A 136 -16.17 -1.06 -4.59
C HIS A 136 -15.38 -2.37 -4.72
N THR A 137 -14.45 -2.45 -5.67
CA THR A 137 -13.58 -3.61 -5.91
C THR A 137 -12.10 -3.23 -5.75
N PRO A 138 -11.69 -2.72 -4.57
CA PRO A 138 -10.27 -2.55 -4.31
C PRO A 138 -9.55 -3.90 -4.47
N SER A 139 -8.28 -3.86 -4.85
CA SER A 139 -7.40 -5.03 -5.04
C SER A 139 -7.48 -5.74 -6.40
N GLU A 140 -8.37 -5.34 -7.31
CA GLU A 140 -8.35 -5.89 -8.68
C GLU A 140 -7.06 -5.53 -9.42
N PRO A 141 -6.36 -6.48 -10.07
CA PRO A 141 -5.20 -6.17 -10.88
C PRO A 141 -5.58 -5.36 -12.13
N VAL A 142 -4.74 -4.38 -12.46
CA VAL A 142 -4.89 -3.46 -13.58
C VAL A 142 -3.57 -3.42 -14.34
N ALA A 143 -3.59 -3.85 -15.61
CA ALA A 143 -2.45 -3.69 -16.49
C ALA A 143 -2.25 -2.19 -16.82
N LEU A 144 -1.02 -1.71 -16.69
CA LEU A 144 -0.64 -0.32 -16.98
C LEU A 144 0.03 -0.24 -18.34
N ASP A 145 1.21 -0.85 -18.45
CA ASP A 145 2.04 -0.74 -19.65
C ASP A 145 2.86 -2.00 -19.90
N VAL A 146 3.50 -2.04 -21.06
CA VAL A 146 4.52 -3.03 -21.40
C VAL A 146 5.78 -2.28 -21.79
N TRP A 147 6.90 -2.60 -21.14
CA TRP A 147 8.21 -2.09 -21.51
C TRP A 147 8.95 -3.12 -22.37
N ILE A 148 9.44 -2.68 -23.53
CA ILE A 148 10.20 -3.51 -24.48
C ILE A 148 11.57 -2.87 -24.72
N PRO A 149 12.67 -3.62 -24.66
CA PRO A 149 14.00 -3.13 -25.03
C PRO A 149 13.97 -2.45 -26.41
N LYS A 150 14.65 -1.31 -26.52
CA LYS A 150 14.70 -0.43 -27.71
C LYS A 150 13.42 0.34 -28.06
N HIS A 151 12.24 -0.07 -27.58
CA HIS A 151 10.97 0.63 -27.84
C HIS A 151 10.50 1.46 -26.64
N GLY A 152 10.92 1.09 -25.42
CA GLY A 152 10.46 1.74 -24.19
C GLY A 152 9.06 1.28 -23.79
N PHE A 153 8.29 2.18 -23.17
CA PHE A 153 6.89 1.95 -22.82
C PHE A 153 6.02 1.99 -24.09
N VAL A 154 5.28 0.92 -24.34
CA VAL A 154 4.49 0.75 -25.56
C VAL A 154 3.27 1.68 -25.56
N TYR A 155 2.58 1.79 -24.42
CA TYR A 155 1.34 2.56 -24.32
C TYR A 155 1.57 3.97 -23.75
N GLN A 156 2.76 4.25 -23.21
CA GLN A 156 3.14 5.54 -22.61
C GLN A 156 2.15 6.00 -21.53
N THR A 157 1.62 5.04 -20.77
CA THR A 157 0.67 5.30 -19.69
C THR A 157 1.35 5.92 -18.47
N ASP A 158 0.58 6.62 -17.65
CA ASP A 158 1.03 7.00 -16.32
C ASP A 158 1.11 5.74 -15.45
N LEU A 159 2.31 5.43 -14.95
CA LEU A 159 2.52 4.27 -14.08
C LEU A 159 1.92 4.45 -12.68
N TYR A 160 1.65 5.70 -12.29
CA TYR A 160 1.10 6.05 -10.97
C TYR A 160 -0.12 6.98 -11.16
N PRO A 161 -1.19 6.48 -11.79
CA PRO A 161 -2.38 7.28 -12.02
C PRO A 161 -2.96 7.74 -10.68
N ASP A 162 -3.63 8.89 -10.67
CA ASP A 162 -4.29 9.38 -9.46
C ASP A 162 -5.46 8.47 -9.06
N LYS A 163 -5.32 7.84 -7.89
CA LYS A 163 -6.33 6.94 -7.31
C LYS A 163 -6.96 7.48 -6.03
N VAL A 164 -6.56 8.66 -5.56
CA VAL A 164 -6.90 9.17 -4.22
C VAL A 164 -7.75 10.43 -4.25
N THR A 165 -7.67 11.25 -5.29
CA THR A 165 -8.50 12.47 -5.39
C THR A 165 -9.98 12.10 -5.48
N ASN A 166 -10.31 11.04 -6.22
CA ASN A 166 -11.65 10.48 -6.34
C ASN A 166 -11.63 8.98 -6.00
N LEU A 167 -12.18 8.64 -4.84
CA LEU A 167 -12.20 7.30 -4.29
C LEU A 167 -13.35 6.44 -4.84
N MET A 168 -14.19 6.98 -5.74
CA MET A 168 -15.20 6.24 -6.50
C MET A 168 -16.15 5.38 -5.63
N GLY A 169 -16.40 5.81 -4.40
CA GLY A 169 -17.25 5.12 -3.43
C GLY A 169 -16.52 4.16 -2.48
N LYS A 170 -15.18 4.06 -2.52
CA LYS A 170 -14.38 3.23 -1.59
C LYS A 170 -14.84 3.47 -0.15
N THR A 171 -15.01 2.42 0.64
CA THR A 171 -15.41 2.54 2.05
C THR A 171 -14.19 2.70 2.95
N LEU A 172 -14.06 3.86 3.58
CA LEU A 172 -13.07 4.13 4.62
C LEU A 172 -13.62 3.80 6.02
N SER A 173 -12.72 3.50 6.93
CA SER A 173 -12.98 3.11 8.31
C SER A 173 -12.63 4.28 9.21
N LEU A 174 -13.61 4.83 9.91
CA LEU A 174 -13.42 5.94 10.83
C LEU A 174 -13.47 5.41 12.26
N THR A 175 -12.65 5.95 13.16
CA THR A 175 -12.80 5.72 14.60
C THR A 175 -13.01 7.05 15.31
N ALA A 176 -13.93 7.09 16.25
CA ALA A 176 -14.24 8.28 17.02
C ALA A 176 -14.60 7.92 18.46
N ILE A 177 -14.49 8.89 19.36
CA ILE A 177 -14.99 8.78 20.73
C ILE A 177 -16.32 9.51 20.87
N PHE A 178 -17.11 9.18 21.90
CA PHE A 178 -18.32 9.94 22.22
C PHE A 178 -17.96 11.17 23.05
N TYR A 179 -17.71 12.28 22.38
CA TYR A 179 -17.27 13.53 23.02
C TYR A 179 -18.03 14.76 22.47
N PRO A 180 -19.32 14.93 22.83
CA PRO A 180 -20.09 16.10 22.40
C PRO A 180 -19.48 17.42 22.91
N PRO A 181 -19.52 18.51 22.12
CA PRO A 181 -20.15 18.63 20.80
C PRO A 181 -19.23 18.28 19.61
N LEU A 182 -18.03 17.78 19.86
CA LEU A 182 -17.02 17.54 18.82
C LEU A 182 -17.33 16.28 18.01
N SER A 183 -17.68 15.20 18.70
CA SER A 183 -18.07 13.92 18.10
C SER A 183 -19.22 13.28 18.89
N VAL A 184 -20.28 12.90 18.19
CA VAL A 184 -21.48 12.26 18.71
C VAL A 184 -21.64 10.94 17.98
N VAL A 185 -21.53 9.84 18.73
CA VAL A 185 -21.59 8.46 18.24
C VAL A 185 -22.68 7.71 18.99
N LEU A 186 -23.84 7.50 18.38
CA LEU A 186 -24.94 6.73 18.95
C LEU A 186 -25.19 5.51 18.06
N GLN A 187 -24.44 4.43 18.30
CA GLN A 187 -24.57 3.19 17.52
C GLN A 187 -25.87 2.42 17.81
N ASP A 188 -26.45 2.61 18.99
CA ASP A 188 -27.68 1.91 19.41
C ASP A 188 -28.96 2.46 18.76
N LYS A 189 -28.84 3.49 17.92
CA LYS A 189 -29.96 4.06 17.14
C LYS A 189 -30.06 3.36 15.77
N ASP A 190 -31.26 3.36 15.21
CA ASP A 190 -31.54 2.83 13.87
C ASP A 190 -32.13 3.94 12.96
N PRO A 191 -31.37 4.46 11.97
CA PRO A 191 -29.96 4.17 11.73
C PRO A 191 -29.04 4.77 12.82
N PRO A 192 -27.78 4.29 12.94
CA PRO A 192 -26.80 4.88 13.84
C PRO A 192 -26.65 6.39 13.60
N VAL A 193 -26.50 7.16 14.67
CA VAL A 193 -26.32 8.62 14.58
C VAL A 193 -24.85 8.97 14.76
N TYR A 194 -24.30 9.64 13.75
CA TYR A 194 -22.95 10.18 13.72
C TYR A 194 -23.01 11.68 13.39
N ASP A 195 -22.75 12.53 14.38
CA ASP A 195 -22.81 14.00 14.28
C ASP A 195 -21.72 14.65 15.14
N GLY A 196 -21.69 15.97 15.22
CA GLY A 196 -20.64 16.75 15.86
C GLY A 196 -19.75 17.43 14.84
N LEU A 197 -18.92 18.36 15.32
CA LEU A 197 -18.05 19.16 14.48
C LEU A 197 -17.13 18.31 13.59
N GLU A 198 -16.49 17.29 14.15
CA GLU A 198 -15.49 16.47 13.45
C GLU A 198 -16.14 15.57 12.40
N PHE A 199 -17.32 15.00 12.70
CA PHE A 199 -18.09 14.24 11.70
C PHE A 199 -18.54 15.12 10.53
N ARG A 200 -18.91 16.39 10.76
CA ARG A 200 -19.28 17.32 9.67
C ARG A 200 -18.12 17.62 8.74
N VAL A 201 -16.89 17.71 9.27
CA VAL A 201 -15.69 17.78 8.44
C VAL A 201 -15.57 16.51 7.59
N MET A 202 -15.73 15.33 8.20
CA MET A 202 -15.65 14.06 7.47
C MET A 202 -16.76 13.87 6.42
N TYR A 203 -17.99 14.32 6.66
CA TYR A 203 -19.03 14.36 5.63
C TYR A 203 -18.62 15.22 4.43
N SER A 204 -18.01 16.37 4.69
CA SER A 204 -17.54 17.27 3.63
C SER A 204 -16.39 16.64 2.84
N CYS A 205 -15.42 16.03 3.52
CA CYS A 205 -14.34 15.28 2.88
C CYS A 205 -14.89 14.11 2.04
N ALA A 206 -15.87 13.35 2.57
CA ALA A 206 -16.51 12.24 1.87
C ALA A 206 -17.18 12.68 0.57
N GLN A 207 -17.85 13.83 0.58
CA GLN A 207 -18.45 14.42 -0.61
C GLN A 207 -17.41 14.90 -1.61
N GLN A 208 -16.34 15.57 -1.14
CA GLN A 208 -15.31 16.12 -2.00
C GLN A 208 -14.46 15.02 -2.67
N ASN A 209 -14.12 13.97 -1.94
CA ASN A 209 -13.26 12.89 -2.41
C ASN A 209 -14.03 11.65 -2.86
N ASN A 210 -15.36 11.68 -2.83
CA ASN A 210 -16.26 10.60 -3.28
C ASN A 210 -15.93 9.25 -2.63
N PHE A 211 -15.98 9.20 -1.29
CA PHE A 211 -15.85 7.95 -0.53
C PHE A 211 -17.07 7.71 0.36
N THR A 212 -17.28 6.45 0.72
CA THR A 212 -18.23 6.05 1.77
C THR A 212 -17.45 5.72 3.03
N TRP A 213 -18.12 5.62 4.18
CA TRP A 213 -17.42 5.28 5.41
C TRP A 213 -18.25 4.46 6.38
N ARG A 214 -17.55 3.76 7.28
CA ARG A 214 -18.11 3.04 8.43
C ARG A 214 -17.40 3.50 9.71
N VAL A 215 -18.05 3.37 10.86
CA VAL A 215 -17.45 3.73 12.15
C VAL A 215 -17.08 2.48 12.94
N VAL A 216 -15.80 2.38 13.28
CA VAL A 216 -15.25 1.46 14.28
C VAL A 216 -15.31 2.18 15.62
N TYR A 217 -16.19 1.73 16.52
CA TYR A 217 -16.44 2.39 17.80
C TYR A 217 -16.18 1.43 18.95
N ALA A 218 -15.41 1.89 19.94
CA ALA A 218 -15.17 1.19 21.20
C ALA A 218 -15.41 2.22 22.33
N PRO A 219 -16.61 2.25 22.96
CA PRO A 219 -17.03 3.31 23.87
C PRO A 219 -16.11 3.49 25.09
N ASP A 220 -15.54 2.39 25.58
CA ASP A 220 -14.79 2.37 26.84
C ASP A 220 -13.29 2.63 26.66
N ASP A 221 -12.79 2.64 25.41
CA ASP A 221 -11.35 2.74 25.15
C ASP A 221 -10.85 4.20 25.04
N TRP A 222 -11.76 5.17 24.89
CA TRP A 222 -11.44 6.60 24.74
C TRP A 222 -10.32 6.86 23.70
N TRP A 223 -9.41 7.79 23.98
CA TRP A 223 -8.25 8.06 23.12
C TRP A 223 -7.29 6.87 23.02
N GLY A 224 -7.24 6.03 24.05
CA GLY A 224 -6.38 4.87 24.12
C GLY A 224 -4.88 5.20 24.22
N ALA A 225 -4.05 4.25 23.83
CA ALA A 225 -2.59 4.39 23.83
C ALA A 225 -1.94 3.46 22.80
N ILE A 226 -0.72 3.81 22.39
CA ILE A 226 0.14 3.00 21.53
C ILE A 226 1.37 2.55 22.32
N TRP A 227 1.66 1.24 22.26
CA TRP A 227 2.85 0.64 22.86
C TRP A 227 4.02 0.61 21.88
N GLU A 228 5.24 0.48 22.41
CA GLU A 228 6.50 0.48 21.64
C GLU A 228 6.55 -0.57 20.51
N ASN A 229 5.75 -1.63 20.59
CA ASN A 229 5.66 -2.67 19.57
C ASN A 229 4.69 -2.33 18.43
N GLY A 230 4.10 -1.14 18.41
CA GLY A 230 3.10 -0.72 17.42
C GLY A 230 1.69 -1.29 17.65
N SER A 231 1.46 -2.03 18.73
CA SER A 231 0.10 -2.38 19.14
C SER A 231 -0.52 -1.26 19.98
N GLY A 232 -1.85 -1.22 20.07
CA GLY A 232 -2.55 -0.21 20.85
C GLY A 232 -4.00 -0.58 21.13
N PHE A 233 -4.69 0.29 21.84
CA PHE A 233 -6.15 0.25 22.03
C PHE A 233 -6.73 1.66 21.88
N GLY A 234 -8.06 1.77 21.86
CA GLY A 234 -8.77 3.03 21.66
C GLY A 234 -8.49 3.71 20.34
N LEU A 235 -8.84 5.00 20.26
CA LEU A 235 -8.74 5.80 19.04
C LEU A 235 -7.35 5.72 18.41
N SER A 236 -6.29 6.00 19.17
CA SER A 236 -4.92 6.00 18.67
C SER A 236 -4.45 4.60 18.27
N GLY A 237 -4.81 3.58 19.04
CA GLY A 237 -4.48 2.19 18.73
C GLY A 237 -5.20 1.65 17.49
N HIS A 238 -6.45 2.07 17.27
CA HIS A 238 -7.20 1.68 16.07
C HIS A 238 -6.55 2.20 14.79
N VAL A 239 -6.08 3.45 14.79
CA VAL A 239 -5.37 4.02 13.64
C VAL A 239 -3.99 3.37 13.47
N CYS A 240 -3.21 3.26 14.54
CA CYS A 240 -1.86 2.67 14.50
C CYS A 240 -1.84 1.21 14.01
N MET A 241 -2.92 0.46 14.24
CA MET A 241 -3.01 -0.95 13.88
C MET A 241 -3.77 -1.20 12.57
N ASP A 242 -4.03 -0.16 11.77
CA ASP A 242 -4.82 -0.21 10.53
C ASP A 242 -6.24 -0.78 10.72
N LYS A 243 -6.83 -0.63 11.92
CA LYS A 243 -8.24 -0.97 12.17
C LYS A 243 -9.18 0.15 11.71
N ALA A 244 -8.68 1.38 11.71
CA ALA A 244 -9.35 2.56 11.19
C ALA A 244 -8.38 3.36 10.32
N ASP A 245 -8.85 3.88 9.19
CA ASP A 245 -8.08 4.73 8.27
C ASP A 245 -7.92 6.15 8.83
N VAL A 246 -8.90 6.63 9.62
CA VAL A 246 -8.90 7.98 10.20
C VAL A 246 -9.48 7.93 11.61
N GLY A 247 -8.83 8.63 12.55
CA GLY A 247 -9.30 8.81 13.92
C GLY A 247 -9.50 10.28 14.28
N PHE A 248 -10.61 10.62 14.92
CA PHE A 248 -10.88 11.98 15.42
C PHE A 248 -11.71 11.93 16.71
N GLY A 249 -11.57 12.95 17.56
CA GLY A 249 -12.06 12.87 18.93
C GLY A 249 -11.36 13.85 19.86
N ALA A 250 -11.20 15.11 19.45
CA ALA A 250 -10.42 16.11 20.19
C ALA A 250 -8.96 15.69 20.44
N ILE A 251 -8.34 15.03 19.45
CA ILE A 251 -6.95 14.60 19.56
C ILE A 251 -6.01 15.80 19.54
N TYR A 252 -5.01 15.79 20.42
CA TYR A 252 -3.93 16.78 20.41
C TYR A 252 -2.69 16.19 19.73
N LEU A 253 -1.71 17.05 19.41
CA LEU A 253 -0.41 16.62 18.89
C LEU A 253 0.42 15.95 20.01
N TRP A 254 0.14 14.69 20.30
CA TRP A 254 0.84 13.96 21.35
C TRP A 254 2.16 13.35 20.86
N GLU A 255 3.17 13.39 21.74
CA GLU A 255 4.53 12.98 21.41
C GLU A 255 4.62 11.47 21.09
N ASN A 256 3.91 10.62 21.81
CA ASN A 256 4.01 9.19 21.60
C ASN A 256 3.30 8.78 20.29
N GLU A 257 2.12 9.33 20.05
CA GLU A 257 1.25 8.97 18.93
C GLU A 257 1.81 9.45 17.59
N HIS A 258 2.44 10.64 17.52
CA HIS A 258 3.05 11.10 16.27
C HIS A 258 4.17 10.18 15.78
N ARG A 259 4.75 9.36 16.66
CA ARG A 259 5.74 8.36 16.27
C ARG A 259 5.10 7.18 15.54
N PHE A 260 3.78 7.05 15.47
CA PHE A 260 3.15 5.93 14.75
C PHE A 260 2.11 6.40 13.73
N THR A 261 1.55 7.58 13.92
CA THR A 261 0.49 8.16 13.08
C THR A 261 0.84 9.56 12.61
N ASP A 262 0.19 10.01 11.53
CA ASP A 262 0.30 11.39 11.07
C ASP A 262 -0.90 12.23 11.49
N TYR A 263 -0.65 13.51 11.78
CA TYR A 263 -1.69 14.52 11.97
C TYR A 263 -1.80 15.35 10.69
N ARG A 264 -3.01 15.51 10.15
CA ARG A 264 -3.30 16.20 8.89
C ARG A 264 -4.35 17.30 9.09
#